data_AF-A0A3D4WUM3-F1
#
_entry.id   AF-A0A3D4WUM3-F1
#
_cell.length_a   1.000
_cell.length_b   1.000
_cell.length_c   1.000
_cell.angle_alpha   90.00
_cell.angle_beta   90.00
_cell.angle_gamma   90.00
#
_symmetry.space_group_name_H-M   'P 1'
#
loop_
_entity.id
_entity.type
_entity.pdbx_description
1 polymer ?
#
loop_
_entity_poly.entity_id
_entity_poly.type
_entity_poly.pdbx_seq_one_letter_code
_entity_poly.pdbx_strand_id
1 'polypeptide(L)'
;MPLSPGIVPRPGSRCSNQSMHERPDDHDLERGLRGLIGPGASQISISAAMRARDAARPTEEDLARAEAELAIVRRGWQPRDPLR
;
A
#
# COMPACT_ATOMS: atom_id res chain seq x y z
N MET A 1 23.24 -44.59 22.15
CA MET A 1 23.11 -43.13 21.93
C MET A 1 22.59 -42.92 20.51
N PRO A 2 21.36 -42.41 20.29
CA PRO A 2 20.89 -42.07 18.94
C PRO A 2 21.32 -40.64 18.55
N LEU A 3 21.78 -40.49 17.30
CA LEU A 3 22.23 -39.25 16.68
C LEU A 3 21.02 -38.36 16.29
N SER A 4 21.12 -37.05 16.55
CA SER A 4 20.10 -36.04 16.22
C SER A 4 19.98 -35.79 14.70
N PRO A 5 18.78 -35.50 14.16
CA PRO A 5 18.62 -35.08 12.77
C PRO A 5 18.89 -33.58 12.59
N GLY A 6 19.66 -33.25 11.55
CA GLY A 6 20.04 -31.87 11.19
C GLY A 6 18.85 -31.05 10.67
N ILE A 7 18.80 -29.79 11.10
CA ILE A 7 17.87 -28.76 10.61
C ILE A 7 18.39 -28.23 9.27
N VAL A 8 17.59 -28.35 8.22
CA VAL A 8 17.85 -27.69 6.92
C VAL A 8 17.30 -26.25 6.95
N PRO A 9 18.10 -25.22 6.57
CA PRO A 9 17.58 -23.87 6.43
C PRO A 9 16.78 -23.73 5.13
N ARG A 10 15.58 -23.12 5.21
CA ARG A 10 14.79 -22.73 4.04
C ARG A 10 15.44 -21.49 3.40
N PRO A 11 15.73 -21.47 2.08
CA PRO A 11 16.23 -20.27 1.44
C PRO A 11 15.10 -19.23 1.33
N GLY A 12 15.26 -18.12 2.04
CA GLY A 12 14.47 -16.91 1.85
C GLY A 12 14.77 -16.29 0.48
N SER A 13 13.70 -15.98 -0.25
CA SER A 13 13.73 -15.28 -1.53
C SER A 13 14.36 -13.90 -1.35
N ARG A 14 15.52 -13.68 -1.98
CA ARG A 14 16.18 -12.37 -2.09
C ARG A 14 15.68 -11.70 -3.37
N CYS A 15 14.77 -10.74 -3.24
CA CYS A 15 14.57 -9.75 -4.30
C CYS A 15 15.72 -8.74 -4.20
N SER A 16 16.69 -8.86 -5.10
CA SER A 16 17.78 -7.91 -5.29
C SER A 16 17.35 -6.79 -6.22
N ASN A 17 17.41 -5.54 -5.76
CA ASN A 17 17.45 -4.37 -6.63
C ASN A 17 18.64 -3.51 -6.18
N GLN A 18 19.77 -3.67 -6.89
CA GLN A 18 20.94 -2.82 -6.72
C GLN A 18 21.00 -1.87 -7.91
N SER A 19 20.89 -0.56 -7.66
CA SER A 19 21.13 0.50 -8.63
C SER A 19 22.17 1.44 -8.03
N MET A 20 23.22 1.70 -8.81
CA MET A 20 24.41 2.49 -8.49
C MET A 20 24.07 3.88 -7.90
N HIS A 21 24.81 4.30 -6.88
CA HIS A 21 24.69 5.63 -6.25
C HIS A 21 25.67 6.62 -6.89
N GLU A 22 25.16 7.53 -7.72
CA GLU A 22 25.70 8.89 -7.84
C GLU A 22 25.22 9.70 -6.62
N ARG A 23 26.03 10.64 -6.10
CA ARG A 23 25.69 11.36 -4.86
C ARG A 23 24.44 12.23 -5.09
N PRO A 24 23.30 11.95 -4.43
CA PRO A 24 22.07 12.68 -4.68
C PRO A 24 22.09 14.04 -3.99
N ASP A 25 21.46 15.04 -4.63
CA ASP A 25 21.21 16.36 -4.07
C ASP A 25 20.35 16.22 -2.79
N ASP A 26 20.47 17.13 -1.80
CA ASP A 26 19.75 17.00 -0.52
C ASP A 26 18.21 16.86 -0.68
N HIS A 27 17.63 17.46 -1.73
CA HIS A 27 16.22 17.28 -2.08
C HIS A 27 15.89 15.88 -2.64
N ASP A 28 16.82 15.27 -3.38
CA ASP A 28 16.72 13.89 -3.86
C ASP A 28 17.02 12.87 -2.77
N LEU A 29 17.87 13.22 -1.79
CA LEU A 29 18.04 12.46 -0.56
C LEU A 29 16.76 12.48 0.27
N GLU A 30 16.10 13.63 0.45
CA GLU A 30 14.85 13.71 1.19
C GLU A 30 13.70 12.97 0.47
N ARG A 31 13.62 13.07 -0.87
CA ARG A 31 12.66 12.34 -1.70
C ARG A 31 12.95 10.82 -1.71
N GLY A 32 14.22 10.44 -1.77
CA GLY A 32 14.69 9.06 -1.68
C GLY A 32 14.44 8.45 -0.31
N LEU A 33 14.63 9.21 0.77
CA LEU A 33 14.28 8.84 2.14
C LEU A 33 12.77 8.66 2.31
N ARG A 34 11.94 9.51 1.68
CA ARG A 34 10.48 9.30 1.64
C ARG A 34 10.07 8.08 0.82
N GLY A 35 10.88 7.67 -0.16
CA GLY A 35 10.70 6.41 -0.90
C GLY A 35 11.17 5.18 -0.12
N LEU A 36 12.17 5.36 0.75
CA LEU A 36 12.73 4.31 1.61
C LEU A 36 11.87 4.08 2.86
N ILE A 37 11.28 5.15 3.41
CA ILE A 37 10.11 5.14 4.28
C ILE A 37 8.88 4.99 3.39
N GLY A 38 8.87 3.97 2.53
CA GLY A 38 7.66 3.56 1.85
C GLY A 38 6.58 3.26 2.90
N PRO A 39 5.28 3.30 2.54
CA PRO A 39 4.28 2.64 3.38
C PRO A 39 4.83 1.22 3.56
N GLY A 40 5.21 0.85 4.79
CA GLY A 40 5.94 -0.38 5.04
C GLY A 40 5.28 -1.59 4.36
N ALA A 41 6.00 -2.71 4.27
CA ALA A 41 5.47 -3.92 3.63
C ALA A 41 3.99 -4.13 3.97
N SER A 42 3.13 -4.13 2.94
CA SER A 42 1.67 -4.20 3.11
C SER A 42 1.32 -5.38 4.02
N GLN A 43 0.55 -5.11 5.07
CA GLN A 43 0.14 -6.14 6.05
C GLN A 43 -0.78 -7.21 5.44
N ILE A 44 -1.37 -6.94 4.27
CA ILE A 44 -2.25 -7.86 3.55
C ILE A 44 -1.86 -7.98 2.07
N SER A 45 -2.12 -9.14 1.49
CA SER A 45 -1.94 -9.37 0.05
C SER A 45 -2.95 -8.59 -0.78
N ILE A 46 -2.66 -8.37 -2.06
CA ILE A 46 -3.56 -7.66 -3.00
C ILE A 46 -4.93 -8.34 -3.04
N SER A 47 -5.00 -9.67 -3.14
CA SER A 47 -6.26 -10.40 -3.19
C SER A 47 -7.07 -10.26 -1.89
N ALA A 48 -6.40 -10.25 -0.73
CA ALA A 48 -7.06 -10.01 0.55
C ALA A 48 -7.60 -8.57 0.64
N ALA A 49 -6.83 -7.59 0.15
CA ALA A 49 -7.27 -6.20 0.09
C ALA A 49 -8.48 -6.02 -0.84
N MET A 50 -8.49 -6.67 -2.01
CA MET A 50 -9.64 -6.63 -2.92
C MET A 50 -10.89 -7.22 -2.27
N ARG A 51 -10.77 -8.39 -1.62
CA ARG A 51 -11.89 -8.98 -0.87
C ARG A 51 -12.38 -8.07 0.26
N ALA A 52 -11.47 -7.43 0.99
CA ALA A 52 -11.84 -6.50 2.04
C ALA A 52 -12.64 -5.31 1.49
N ARG A 53 -12.28 -4.79 0.30
CA ARG A 53 -13.06 -3.74 -0.38
C ARG A 53 -14.46 -4.23 -0.75
N ASP A 54 -14.58 -5.46 -1.24
CA ASP A 54 -15.88 -6.05 -1.59
C ASP A 54 -16.77 -6.24 -0.36
N ALA A 55 -16.19 -6.69 0.75
CA ALA A 55 -16.89 -6.86 2.03
C ALA A 55 -17.30 -5.51 2.65
N ALA A 56 -16.53 -4.45 2.42
CA ALA A 56 -16.79 -3.11 2.93
C ALA A 56 -17.67 -2.27 1.99
N ARG A 57 -18.37 -2.89 1.03
CA ARG A 57 -19.26 -2.17 0.12
C ARG A 57 -20.41 -1.53 0.93
N PRO A 58 -20.60 -0.20 0.86
CA PRO A 58 -21.67 0.46 1.60
C PRO A 58 -23.04 -0.07 1.21
N THR A 59 -23.94 -0.17 2.18
CA THR A 59 -25.35 -0.51 1.95
C THR A 59 -26.15 0.72 1.52
N GLU A 60 -27.38 0.52 1.04
CA GLU A 60 -28.27 1.63 0.69
C GLU A 60 -28.62 2.51 1.90
N GLU A 61 -28.78 1.90 3.08
CA GLU A 61 -29.02 2.62 4.33
C GLU A 61 -27.83 3.52 4.68
N ASP A 62 -26.59 3.04 4.47
CA ASP A 62 -25.39 3.84 4.66
C ASP A 62 -25.37 5.05 3.73
N LEU A 63 -25.83 4.89 2.48
CA LEU A 63 -25.93 5.96 1.51
C LEU A 63 -27.00 6.98 1.88
N ALA A 64 -28.18 6.53 2.30
CA ALA A 64 -29.28 7.40 2.73
C ALA A 64 -28.89 8.23 3.96
N ARG A 65 -28.23 7.61 4.95
CA ARG A 65 -27.69 8.30 6.11
C ARG A 65 -26.63 9.33 5.71
N ALA A 66 -25.72 8.95 4.82
CA ALA A 66 -24.68 9.83 4.31
C ALA A 66 -25.29 11.07 3.62
N GLU A 67 -26.34 10.90 2.81
CA GLU A 67 -27.03 12.01 2.14
C GLU A 67 -27.69 12.97 3.14
N ALA A 68 -28.28 12.44 4.21
CA ALA A 68 -28.94 13.26 5.23
C ALA A 68 -27.95 14.03 6.13
N GLU A 69 -26.78 13.44 6.43
CA GLU A 69 -25.90 13.93 7.49
C GLU A 69 -24.58 14.56 7.00
N LEU A 70 -24.04 14.15 5.85
CA LEU A 70 -22.70 14.57 5.43
C LEU A 70 -22.73 15.86 4.58
N ALA A 71 -22.07 16.91 5.09
CA ALA A 71 -21.81 18.13 4.32
C ALA A 71 -20.59 17.96 3.39
N ILE A 72 -20.82 17.85 2.07
CA ILE A 72 -19.75 17.73 1.07
C ILE A 72 -19.23 19.12 0.67
N VAL A 73 -18.02 19.48 1.10
CA VAL A 73 -17.37 20.76 0.76
C VAL A 73 -16.45 20.60 -0.46
N ARG A 74 -16.75 21.28 -1.57
CA ARG A 74 -15.98 21.21 -2.83
C ARG A 74 -15.11 22.45 -3.07
N ARG A 75 -14.03 22.62 -2.28
CA ARG A 75 -13.09 23.75 -2.45
C ARG A 75 -11.98 23.39 -3.43
N GLY A 76 -11.81 24.18 -4.50
CA GLY A 76 -10.76 23.97 -5.50
C GLY A 76 -10.85 22.63 -6.24
N TRP A 77 -11.99 21.93 -6.14
CA TRP A 77 -12.19 20.66 -6.81
C TRP A 77 -12.63 20.90 -8.25
N GLN A 78 -11.78 20.50 -9.19
CA GLN A 78 -12.08 20.54 -10.61
C GLN A 78 -12.51 19.13 -11.07
N PRO A 79 -13.72 18.97 -11.65
CA PRO A 79 -14.14 17.68 -12.18
C PRO A 79 -13.12 17.17 -13.21
N ARG A 80 -12.79 15.88 -13.14
CA ARG A 80 -11.96 15.25 -14.16
C ARG A 80 -12.79 15.02 -15.41
N ASP A 81 -12.21 15.30 -16.58
CA ASP A 81 -12.78 14.89 -17.86
C ASP A 81 -12.99 13.38 -17.91
N PRO A 82 -14.09 12.92 -18.53
CA PRO A 82 -14.36 11.50 -18.66
C PRO A 82 -13.22 10.82 -19.41
N LEU A 83 -12.78 9.68 -18.88
CA LEU A 83 -11.83 8.80 -19.56
C LEU A 83 -12.46 8.36 -20.89
N ARG A 84 -11.82 8.72 -22.01
CA ARG A 84 -12.22 8.33 -23.37
C ARG A 84 -11.54 7.05 -23.80
#